data_AF-W1YRK7-F1
#
_entry.id   AF-W1YRK7-F1
#
_cell.length_a   1.000
_cell.length_b   1.000
_cell.length_c   1.000
_cell.angle_alpha   90.00
_cell.angle_beta   90.00
_cell.angle_gamma   90.00
#
_symmetry.space_group_name_H-M   'P 1'
#
loop_
_entity.id
_entity.type
_entity.pdbx_description
1 polymer ?
#
loop_
_entity_poly.entity_id
_entity_poly.type
_entity_poly.pdbx_seq_one_letter_code
_entity_poly.pdbx_strand_id
1 'polypeptide(L)'
;GGVALGYKSNATVDKGAAGYDISTKAASTDTSSTWKATASAVSVGDVANDVTRQITSVAAGTNDTDAVNVAQLKKVETKISTVEADAKKHTTVVA
;
A
#
# COMPACT_ATOMS: atom_id res chain seq x y z
N GLY A 1 16.32 -3.49 -15.35
CA GLY A 1 15.18 -4.22 -15.94
C GLY A 1 14.35 -4.77 -14.81
N GLY A 2 13.03 -4.83 -14.97
CA GLY A 2 12.11 -5.39 -13.96
C GLY A 2 12.11 -6.91 -13.93
N VAL A 3 11.47 -7.49 -12.92
CA VAL A 3 11.26 -8.94 -12.78
C VAL A 3 9.78 -9.25 -12.92
N ALA A 4 9.41 -10.12 -13.85
CA ALA A 4 8.05 -10.65 -13.97
C ALA A 4 8.00 -12.06 -13.36
N LEU A 5 7.21 -12.24 -12.30
CA LEU A 5 7.09 -13.51 -11.59
C LEU A 5 5.75 -14.17 -11.92
N GLY A 6 5.81 -15.28 -12.65
CA GLY A 6 4.65 -16.12 -13.01
C GLY A 6 4.21 -16.00 -14.47
N TYR A 7 3.44 -16.98 -14.93
CA TYR A 7 2.89 -17.03 -16.29
C TYR A 7 1.98 -15.82 -16.57
N LYS A 8 2.18 -15.13 -17.70
CA LYS A 8 1.47 -13.89 -18.07
C LYS A 8 1.67 -12.69 -17.12
N SER A 9 2.71 -12.71 -16.29
CA SER A 9 3.12 -11.50 -15.57
C SER A 9 3.90 -10.58 -16.51
N ASN A 10 3.77 -9.27 -16.32
CA ASN A 10 4.46 -8.27 -17.10
C ASN A 10 4.99 -7.15 -16.17
N ALA A 11 6.29 -6.87 -16.24
CA ALA A 11 6.94 -5.88 -15.39
C ALA A 11 7.20 -4.59 -16.18
N THR A 12 6.28 -3.63 -16.08
CA THR A 12 6.28 -2.39 -16.86
C THR A 12 6.76 -1.16 -16.10
N VAL A 13 6.89 -1.25 -14.77
CA VAL A 13 7.28 -0.12 -13.92
C VAL A 13 8.81 -0.05 -13.80
N ASP A 14 9.37 1.07 -14.26
CA ASP A 14 10.81 1.33 -14.21
C ASP A 14 11.28 1.98 -12.90
N LYS A 15 12.62 2.03 -12.74
CA LYS A 15 13.24 2.80 -11.66
C LYS A 15 12.80 4.26 -11.70
N GLY A 16 12.73 4.89 -10.54
CA GLY A 16 12.35 6.29 -10.40
C GLY A 16 10.85 6.55 -10.40
N ALA A 17 10.01 5.51 -10.55
CA ALA A 17 8.58 5.62 -10.31
C ALA A 17 8.32 6.08 -8.87
N ALA A 18 7.49 7.11 -8.72
CA ALA A 18 7.05 7.61 -7.43
C ALA A 18 5.87 6.77 -6.91
N GLY A 19 5.87 6.49 -5.61
CA GLY A 19 4.78 5.84 -4.90
C GLY A 19 3.54 6.72 -4.82
N TYR A 20 2.38 6.12 -4.52
CA TYR A 20 1.13 6.84 -4.34
C TYR A 20 1.02 7.42 -2.92
N ASP A 21 0.75 8.72 -2.82
CA ASP A 21 0.54 9.43 -1.57
C ASP A 21 -0.96 9.68 -1.35
N ILE A 22 -1.50 9.11 -0.26
CA ILE A 22 -2.92 9.19 0.08
C ILE A 22 -3.35 10.59 0.55
N SER A 23 -2.42 11.39 1.08
CA SER A 23 -2.72 12.74 1.59
C SER A 23 -3.01 13.71 0.44
N THR A 24 -2.25 13.59 -0.65
CA THR A 24 -2.37 14.41 -1.87
C THR A 24 -3.19 13.73 -2.96
N LYS A 25 -3.49 12.42 -2.81
CA LYS A 25 -4.18 11.58 -3.80
C LYS A 25 -3.48 11.56 -5.17
N ALA A 26 -2.16 11.62 -5.15
CA ALA A 26 -1.31 11.72 -6.33
C ALA A 26 0.00 10.95 -6.13
N ALA A 27 0.90 11.03 -7.11
CA ALA A 27 2.26 10.52 -6.93
C ALA A 27 3.00 11.38 -5.88
N SER A 28 3.73 10.73 -4.98
CA SER A 28 4.50 11.39 -3.93
C SER A 28 5.58 12.31 -4.51
N THR A 29 5.81 13.43 -3.86
CA THR A 29 6.94 14.34 -4.15
C THR A 29 8.18 13.99 -3.33
N ASP A 30 8.07 13.10 -2.35
CA ASP A 30 9.19 12.60 -1.58
C ASP A 30 10.09 11.72 -2.46
N THR A 31 11.36 12.13 -2.57
CA THR A 31 12.36 11.48 -3.43
C THR A 31 13.22 10.46 -2.69
N SER A 32 12.96 10.20 -1.40
CA SER A 32 13.65 9.16 -0.63
C SER A 32 13.39 7.77 -1.22
N SER A 33 14.27 6.81 -0.92
CA SER A 33 14.14 5.42 -1.39
C SER A 33 12.91 4.69 -0.83
N THR A 34 12.26 5.24 0.19
CA THR A 34 10.98 4.76 0.72
C THR A 34 9.83 5.05 -0.24
N TRP A 35 9.86 6.23 -0.88
CA TRP A 35 8.76 6.72 -1.72
C TRP A 35 9.05 6.68 -3.21
N LYS A 36 10.32 6.67 -3.63
CA LYS A 36 10.74 6.64 -5.03
C LYS A 36 11.61 5.42 -5.31
N ALA A 37 11.16 4.58 -6.24
CA ALA A 37 11.84 3.33 -6.56
C ALA A 37 13.28 3.58 -7.05
N THR A 38 14.25 2.85 -6.51
CA THR A 38 15.66 2.92 -6.96
C THR A 38 15.98 1.91 -8.06
N ALA A 39 15.14 0.89 -8.22
CA ALA A 39 15.22 -0.14 -9.25
C ALA A 39 13.84 -0.38 -9.90
N SER A 40 13.81 -1.03 -11.07
CA SER A 40 12.57 -1.43 -11.75
C SER A 40 11.78 -2.45 -10.92
N ALA A 41 10.47 -2.51 -11.10
CA ALA A 41 9.57 -3.27 -10.23
C ALA A 41 9.68 -4.80 -10.39
N VAL A 42 9.22 -5.50 -9.35
CA VAL A 42 8.83 -6.91 -9.40
C VAL A 42 7.32 -6.97 -9.61
N SER A 43 6.87 -7.48 -10.76
CA SER A 43 5.45 -7.66 -11.05
C SER A 43 5.04 -9.13 -10.91
N VAL A 44 3.95 -9.37 -10.20
CA VAL A 44 3.35 -10.72 -10.02
C VAL A 44 2.14 -10.96 -10.93
N GLY A 45 1.86 -10.04 -11.86
CA GLY A 45 0.71 -10.11 -12.76
C GLY A 45 0.81 -9.11 -13.91
N ASP A 46 -0.32 -8.88 -14.56
CA ASP A 46 -0.51 -7.87 -15.59
C ASP A 46 -1.96 -7.39 -15.54
N VAL A 47 -2.19 -6.28 -14.84
CA VAL A 47 -3.53 -5.70 -14.65
C VAL A 47 -4.15 -5.26 -15.98
N ALA A 48 -3.33 -4.87 -16.97
CA ALA A 48 -3.84 -4.51 -18.30
C ALA A 48 -4.45 -5.72 -19.04
N ASN A 49 -4.15 -6.94 -18.58
CA ASN A 49 -4.65 -8.20 -19.11
C ASN A 49 -5.42 -9.02 -18.06
N ASP A 50 -5.95 -8.37 -17.01
CA ASP A 50 -6.72 -8.98 -15.90
C ASP A 50 -6.00 -10.13 -15.15
N VAL A 51 -4.67 -10.15 -15.18
CA VAL A 51 -3.86 -11.15 -14.46
C VAL A 51 -3.42 -10.57 -13.11
N THR A 52 -3.98 -11.08 -12.02
CA THR A 52 -3.58 -10.70 -10.65
C THR A 52 -3.27 -11.95 -9.81
N ARG A 53 -2.48 -11.79 -8.75
CA ARG A 53 -2.13 -12.85 -7.81
C ARG A 53 -2.11 -12.32 -6.39
N GLN A 54 -2.48 -13.17 -5.43
CA GLN A 54 -2.21 -12.91 -4.02
C GLN A 54 -0.75 -13.24 -3.71
N ILE A 55 -0.16 -12.48 -2.78
CA ILE A 55 1.12 -12.79 -2.15
C ILE A 55 0.81 -13.25 -0.73
N THR A 56 0.95 -14.54 -0.45
CA THR A 56 0.58 -15.15 0.83
C THR A 56 1.80 -15.36 1.73
N SER A 57 1.55 -15.62 3.02
CA SER A 57 2.60 -15.84 4.04
C SER A 57 3.56 -14.65 4.22
N VAL A 58 3.07 -13.43 4.02
CA VAL A 58 3.81 -12.19 4.27
C VAL A 58 3.74 -11.85 5.76
N ALA A 59 4.88 -11.94 6.45
CA ALA A 59 5.00 -11.49 7.84
C ALA A 59 4.75 -9.97 7.94
N ALA A 60 4.38 -9.49 9.13
CA ALA A 60 4.13 -8.06 9.32
C ALA A 60 5.42 -7.25 9.11
N GLY A 61 5.35 -6.23 8.25
CA GLY A 61 6.47 -5.35 7.97
C GLY A 61 6.88 -4.54 9.19
N THR A 62 8.18 -4.27 9.32
CA THR A 62 8.78 -3.50 10.42
C THR A 62 9.38 -2.18 9.94
N ASN A 63 10.10 -2.19 8.81
CA ASN A 63 10.68 -0.99 8.20
C ASN A 63 9.70 -0.34 7.22
N ASP A 64 9.92 0.94 6.91
CA ASP A 64 9.06 1.70 6.00
C ASP A 64 9.01 1.12 4.56
N THR A 65 9.98 0.30 4.19
CA THR A 65 10.08 -0.36 2.88
C THR A 65 9.57 -1.80 2.86
N ASP A 66 9.09 -2.33 3.99
CA ASP A 66 8.56 -3.68 4.06
C ASP A 66 7.13 -3.72 3.51
N ALA A 67 6.75 -4.85 2.90
CA ALA A 67 5.37 -5.07 2.50
C ALA A 67 4.45 -5.14 3.73
N VAL A 68 3.26 -4.53 3.63
CA VAL A 68 2.22 -4.63 4.64
C VAL A 68 1.31 -5.83 4.37
N ASN A 69 0.88 -6.52 5.43
CA ASN A 69 -0.11 -7.58 5.31
C ASN A 69 -1.51 -7.14 5.79
N VAL A 70 -2.53 -7.97 5.51
CA VAL A 70 -3.94 -7.67 5.84
C VAL A 70 -4.18 -7.54 7.36
N ALA A 71 -3.39 -8.20 8.20
CA ALA A 71 -3.54 -8.10 9.65
C ALA A 71 -3.17 -6.70 10.18
N GLN A 72 -2.12 -6.09 9.61
CA GLN A 72 -1.75 -4.70 9.93
C GLN A 72 -2.85 -3.73 9.51
N LEU A 73 -3.44 -3.91 8.32
CA LEU A 73 -4.53 -3.07 7.83
C LEU A 73 -5.81 -3.17 8.70
N LYS A 74 -6.24 -4.40 9.05
CA LYS A 74 -7.40 -4.63 9.94
C LYS A 74 -7.22 -3.99 11.32
N LYS A 75 -5.98 -3.92 11.82
CA LYS A 75 -5.67 -3.25 13.08
C LYS A 75 -5.88 -1.73 12.97
N VAL A 76 -5.61 -1.13 11.81
CA VAL A 76 -5.91 0.29 11.56
C VAL A 76 -7.41 0.52 11.47
N GLU A 77 -8.15 -0.31 10.74
CA GLU A 77 -9.61 -0.26 10.65
C GLU A 77 -10.26 -0.28 12.05
N THR A 78 -9.84 -1.22 12.91
CA THR A 78 -10.33 -1.32 14.30
C THR A 78 -10.09 -0.03 15.08
N LYS A 79 -8.91 0.58 14.95
CA LYS A 79 -8.58 1.86 15.61
C LYS A 79 -9.47 2.99 15.11
N ILE A 80 -9.76 3.05 13.82
CA ILE A 80 -10.65 4.08 13.24
C ILE A 80 -12.06 3.92 13.82
N SER A 81 -12.61 2.70 13.86
CA SER A 81 -13.92 2.45 14.45
C SER A 81 -14.01 2.88 15.92
N THR A 82 -12.94 2.72 16.71
CA THR A 82 -12.92 3.22 18.10
C THR A 82 -12.92 4.75 18.17
N VAL A 83 -12.18 5.42 17.30
CA VAL A 83 -12.16 6.90 17.23
C VAL A 83 -13.54 7.44 16.86
N GLU A 84 -14.24 6.81 15.91
CA GLU A 84 -15.61 7.18 15.54
C GLU A 84 -16.59 7.03 16.71
N ALA A 85 -16.45 5.97 17.50
CA ALA A 85 -17.29 5.74 18.67
C ALA A 85 -17.04 6.80 19.76
N ASP A 86 -15.79 7.16 20.01
CA ASP A 86 -15.44 8.19 21.00
C ASP A 86 -15.85 9.60 20.55
N ALA A 87 -15.74 9.91 19.26
CA ALA A 87 -16.22 11.18 18.71
C ALA A 87 -17.73 11.39 18.95
N LYS A 88 -18.54 10.33 18.82
CA LYS A 88 -20.00 10.39 19.08
C LYS A 88 -20.37 10.66 20.53
N LYS A 89 -19.56 10.22 21.51
CA LYS A 89 -19.78 10.52 22.94
C LYS A 89 -19.60 12.01 23.24
N HIS A 90 -18.76 12.70 22.48
CA HIS A 90 -18.45 14.11 22.74
C HIS A 90 -19.49 15.08 22.14
N THR A 91 -20.25 14.66 21.13
CA THR A 91 -21.27 15.50 20.47
C THR A 91 -22.61 15.56 21.21
N THR A 92 -22.83 14.73 22.23
CA THR A 92 -24.05 14.79 23.06
C THR A 92 -23.85 15.71 24.26
N VAL A 93 -23.76 17.02 24.04
CA VAL A 93 -24.13 17.99 25.08
C VAL A 93 -25.58 18.35 24.80
N VAL A 94 -26.48 17.71 25.54
CA VAL A 94 -27.90 18.09 25.53
C VAL A 94 -27.96 19.50 26.12
N ALA A 95 -28.44 20.46 25.32
CA ALA A 95 -28.75 21.81 25.80
C ALA A 95 -29.93 21.80 26.77
#